data_AF-A0A9E2SSF9-F1
#
_entry.id   AF-A0A9E2SSF9-F1
#
_cell.length_a   1.000
_cell.length_b   1.000
_cell.length_c   1.000
_cell.angle_alpha   90.00
_cell.angle_beta   90.00
_cell.angle_gamma   90.00
#
_symmetry.space_group_name_H-M   'P 1'
#
loop_
_entity.id
_entity.type
_entity.pdbx_description
1 polymer ?
#
loop_
_entity_poly.entity_id
_entity_poly.type
_entity_poly.pdbx_seq_one_letter_code
_entity_poly.pdbx_strand_id
1 'polypeptide(L)'
;MPKPVEKNSEFDQATLRLTVSACALVYIGILAGLYPEDAASYVPIIIYIGTFIFVSVFLRMIIKRWPGHFFWRRLFTMLHDYTGIAFAMVLGGETALPIYAALLWVTLGNGMRFGSRYLALATAIALATLVVIFCLQPFWRTQPYMFLMLIVTTIVVPAYAHILLTRTRIASEEAIAANQEKSRFLAQASHDLRQPIHSIGLFTACLRDARLGMEELRLVDNIDRSLHTVSQLFRSILDIYTLDHGKLVPQADTIHLGTLLQEVVKQNTEAARWAGVELRLRTCPYWVNVNPGMLTTMVQNLLSNALKYAPGQPVLIGVRRRGKRLAVVIYDKGRGIAAEHLPEVFKEFYRVRHVRDKDVEGLGLGLSIVKRISQILDVDIHIRSKVGQGTQVAISGLELAAPRAMEPKVTPVQHRLDGLRVCLVEDDANVLMATSALLEKWGCEVETHSDGEGLTSDGDIVIADFDLGTKVSGAECIAAIREQRGWQVPALVITGHEIERIRQSLHSLNISVLAKPVRPPELRAVLLELVKRMDRKGVDSAHLNPPSR
;
A
#
# COMPACT_ATOMS: atom_id res chain seq x y z
N MET A 1 7.57 -6.76 -9.01
CA MET A 1 6.51 -7.70 -8.60
C MET A 1 6.95 -9.12 -8.94
N PRO A 2 7.11 -10.03 -7.97
CA PRO A 2 7.06 -11.45 -8.31
C PRO A 2 5.66 -11.74 -8.86
N LYS A 3 5.58 -12.40 -10.02
CA LYS A 3 4.30 -12.84 -10.58
C LYS A 3 3.56 -13.65 -9.50
N PRO A 4 2.25 -13.46 -9.28
CA PRO A 4 1.50 -14.32 -8.38
C PRO A 4 1.78 -15.76 -8.78
N VAL A 5 2.15 -16.60 -7.80
CA VAL A 5 2.40 -18.02 -8.04
C VAL A 5 1.12 -18.59 -8.62
N GLU A 6 1.09 -18.78 -9.94
CA GLU A 6 -0.04 -19.37 -10.65
C GLU A 6 -0.27 -20.75 -10.03
N LYS A 7 -1.38 -20.89 -9.32
CA LYS A 7 -1.82 -22.17 -8.78
C LYS A 7 -1.89 -23.14 -9.95
N ASN A 8 -1.07 -24.19 -9.94
CA ASN A 8 -0.95 -25.13 -11.05
C ASN A 8 -2.20 -26.04 -11.09
N SER A 9 -3.28 -25.52 -11.67
CA SER A 9 -4.59 -26.16 -11.73
C SER A 9 -4.58 -27.51 -12.47
N GLU A 10 -3.63 -27.72 -13.39
CA GLU A 10 -3.40 -29.02 -14.06
C GLU A 10 -2.85 -30.07 -13.09
N PHE A 11 -1.96 -29.68 -12.18
CA PHE A 11 -1.41 -30.59 -11.19
C PHE A 11 -2.46 -31.02 -10.16
N ASP A 12 -3.32 -30.09 -9.74
CA ASP A 12 -4.46 -30.38 -8.86
C ASP A 12 -5.43 -31.38 -9.53
N GLN A 13 -5.75 -31.17 -10.82
CA GLN A 13 -6.59 -32.11 -11.59
C GLN A 13 -5.96 -33.49 -11.72
N ALA A 14 -4.66 -33.57 -12.05
CA ALA A 14 -3.97 -34.83 -12.19
C ALA A 14 -3.91 -35.61 -10.86
N THR A 15 -3.80 -34.90 -9.74
CA THR A 15 -3.84 -35.50 -8.40
C THR A 15 -5.22 -36.04 -8.08
N LEU A 16 -6.28 -35.25 -8.32
CA LEU A 16 -7.67 -35.67 -8.12
C LEU A 16 -8.02 -36.92 -8.94
N ARG A 17 -7.59 -36.97 -10.20
CA ARG A 17 -7.80 -38.12 -11.09
C ARG A 17 -7.24 -39.40 -10.48
N LEU A 18 -5.98 -39.36 -10.02
CA LEU A 18 -5.34 -40.52 -9.40
C LEU A 18 -6.07 -40.98 -8.14
N THR A 19 -6.50 -40.04 -7.29
CA THR A 19 -7.25 -40.38 -6.08
C THR A 19 -8.57 -41.07 -6.42
N VAL A 20 -9.36 -40.51 -7.35
CA VAL A 20 -10.66 -41.08 -7.73
C VAL A 20 -10.49 -42.45 -8.38
N SER A 21 -9.54 -42.61 -9.31
CA SER A 21 -9.30 -43.89 -9.98
C SER A 21 -8.75 -44.96 -9.03
N ALA A 22 -7.92 -44.59 -8.06
CA ALA A 22 -7.45 -45.52 -7.02
C ALA A 22 -8.60 -46.01 -6.14
N CYS A 23 -9.51 -45.12 -5.72
CA CYS A 23 -10.71 -45.52 -4.99
C CYS A 23 -11.60 -46.45 -5.81
N ALA A 24 -11.77 -46.18 -7.10
CA ALA A 24 -12.54 -47.04 -8.01
C ALA A 24 -11.91 -48.43 -8.15
N LEU A 25 -10.58 -48.52 -8.27
CA LEU A 25 -9.86 -49.79 -8.35
C LEU A 25 -10.05 -50.63 -7.07
N VAL A 26 -9.93 -49.99 -5.91
CA VAL A 26 -10.14 -50.66 -4.61
C VAL A 26 -11.57 -51.16 -4.48
N TYR A 27 -12.56 -50.34 -4.86
CA TYR A 27 -13.96 -50.72 -4.82
C TYR A 27 -14.27 -51.94 -5.70
N ILE A 28 -13.79 -51.94 -6.95
CA ILE A 28 -13.95 -53.08 -7.86
C ILE A 28 -13.21 -54.32 -7.34
N GLY A 29 -12.02 -54.14 -6.75
CA GLY A 29 -11.28 -55.24 -6.12
C GLY A 29 -12.02 -55.87 -4.93
N ILE A 30 -12.67 -55.06 -4.09
CA ILE A 30 -13.51 -55.54 -3.00
C ILE A 30 -14.71 -56.33 -3.55
N LEU A 31 -15.39 -55.80 -4.56
CA LEU A 31 -16.52 -56.51 -5.20
C LEU A 31 -16.11 -57.86 -5.79
N ALA A 32 -14.98 -57.90 -6.51
CA ALA A 32 -14.46 -59.15 -7.07
C ALA A 32 -14.09 -60.19 -5.99
N GLY A 33 -13.67 -59.73 -4.81
CA GLY A 33 -13.40 -60.61 -3.66
C GLY A 33 -14.66 -61.07 -2.92
N LEU A 34 -15.70 -60.24 -2.85
CA LEU A 34 -16.98 -60.56 -2.21
C LEU A 34 -17.86 -61.48 -3.07
N TYR A 35 -17.74 -61.40 -4.40
CA TYR A 35 -18.50 -62.21 -5.36
C TYR A 35 -17.56 -62.97 -6.31
N PRO A 36 -16.90 -64.04 -5.84
CA PRO A 36 -15.89 -64.76 -6.63
C PRO A 36 -16.45 -65.44 -7.88
N GLU A 37 -17.72 -65.84 -7.86
CA GLU A 37 -18.44 -66.45 -9.00
C GLU A 37 -18.47 -65.51 -10.22
N ASP A 38 -18.49 -64.19 -10.00
CA ASP A 38 -18.50 -63.15 -11.04
C ASP A 38 -17.11 -62.57 -11.33
N ALA A 39 -16.05 -63.11 -10.71
CA ALA A 39 -14.69 -62.54 -10.76
C ALA A 39 -14.19 -62.33 -12.20
N ALA A 40 -14.51 -63.25 -13.12
CA ALA A 40 -14.11 -63.17 -14.52
C ALA A 40 -14.67 -61.91 -15.23
N SER A 41 -15.87 -61.46 -14.84
CA SER A 41 -16.51 -60.26 -15.39
C SER A 41 -15.82 -58.96 -14.97
N TYR A 42 -15.10 -58.96 -13.85
CA TYR A 42 -14.37 -57.79 -13.33
C TYR A 42 -12.94 -57.66 -13.90
N VAL A 43 -12.36 -58.73 -14.46
CA VAL A 43 -10.97 -58.71 -14.97
C VAL A 43 -10.73 -57.62 -16.03
N PRO A 44 -11.59 -57.43 -17.06
CA PRO A 44 -11.41 -56.35 -18.04
C PRO A 44 -11.48 -54.96 -17.41
N ILE A 45 -12.30 -54.79 -16.36
CA ILE A 45 -12.46 -53.53 -15.62
C ILE A 45 -11.18 -53.18 -14.88
N ILE A 46 -10.62 -54.16 -14.18
CA ILE A 46 -9.38 -54.01 -13.41
C ILE A 46 -8.22 -53.66 -14.35
N ILE A 47 -8.09 -54.37 -15.48
CA ILE A 47 -7.06 -54.09 -16.49
C ILE A 47 -7.20 -52.67 -17.04
N TYR A 48 -8.42 -52.25 -17.36
CA TYR A 48 -8.68 -50.90 -17.86
C TYR A 48 -8.34 -49.82 -16.82
N ILE A 49 -8.83 -49.94 -15.59
CA ILE A 49 -8.56 -48.97 -14.51
C ILE A 49 -7.06 -48.92 -14.21
N GLY A 50 -6.37 -50.07 -14.20
CA GLY A 50 -4.91 -50.14 -14.05
C GLY A 50 -4.17 -49.37 -15.15
N THR A 51 -4.58 -49.57 -16.41
CA THR A 51 -4.03 -48.83 -17.56
C THR A 51 -4.33 -47.34 -17.46
N PHE A 52 -5.56 -46.98 -17.04
CA PHE A 52 -5.98 -45.60 -16.84
C PHE A 52 -5.14 -44.90 -15.77
N ILE A 53 -4.86 -45.57 -14.64
CA ILE A 53 -4.00 -45.06 -13.57
C ILE A 53 -2.57 -44.90 -14.08
N PHE A 54 -2.03 -45.88 -14.81
CA PHE A 54 -0.67 -45.82 -15.37
C PHE A 54 -0.48 -44.58 -16.25
N VAL A 55 -1.40 -44.35 -17.21
CA VAL A 55 -1.39 -43.14 -18.07
C VAL A 55 -1.54 -41.87 -17.23
N SER A 56 -2.39 -41.89 -16.19
CA SER A 56 -2.60 -40.75 -15.30
C SER A 56 -1.35 -40.38 -14.48
N VAL A 57 -0.59 -41.38 -14.03
CA VAL A 57 0.69 -41.19 -13.32
C VAL A 57 1.70 -40.56 -14.27
N PHE A 58 1.82 -41.08 -15.49
CA PHE A 58 2.72 -40.55 -16.51
C PHE A 58 2.40 -39.08 -16.85
N LEU A 59 1.12 -38.76 -17.08
CA LEU A 59 0.67 -37.39 -17.33
C LEU A 59 0.99 -36.46 -16.14
N ARG A 60 0.78 -36.91 -14.90
CA ARG A 60 1.13 -36.14 -13.71
C ARG A 60 2.63 -35.87 -13.61
N MET A 61 3.47 -36.85 -13.91
CA MET A 61 4.94 -36.67 -13.95
C MET A 61 5.34 -35.63 -14.99
N ILE A 62 4.74 -35.66 -16.19
CA ILE A 62 4.97 -34.66 -17.24
C ILE A 62 4.56 -33.26 -16.77
N ILE A 63 3.38 -33.10 -16.16
CA ILE A 63 2.89 -31.80 -15.66
C ILE A 63 3.82 -31.26 -14.58
N LYS A 64 4.33 -32.12 -13.69
CA LYS A 64 5.30 -31.73 -12.65
C LYS A 64 6.64 -31.32 -13.25
N ARG A 65 7.10 -32.03 -14.28
CA ARG A 65 8.40 -31.78 -14.93
C ARG A 65 8.39 -30.52 -15.79
N TRP A 66 7.27 -30.22 -16.44
CA TRP A 66 7.10 -29.11 -17.38
C TRP A 66 5.85 -28.28 -17.03
N PRO A 67 5.90 -27.43 -16.00
CA PRO A 67 4.79 -26.55 -15.67
C PRO A 67 4.57 -25.49 -16.77
N GLY A 68 3.32 -25.10 -17.00
CA GLY A 68 2.95 -24.09 -18.02
C GLY A 68 1.69 -24.45 -18.80
N HIS A 69 1.29 -23.59 -19.74
CA HIS A 69 0.10 -23.76 -20.56
C HIS A 69 0.37 -24.55 -21.85
N PHE A 70 -0.01 -25.83 -21.86
CA PHE A 70 0.14 -26.69 -23.04
C PHE A 70 -1.22 -27.20 -23.53
N PHE A 71 -1.68 -26.67 -24.66
CA PHE A 71 -2.98 -27.02 -25.24
C PHE A 71 -3.14 -28.52 -25.49
N TRP A 72 -2.20 -29.14 -26.22
CA TRP A 72 -2.26 -30.56 -26.56
C TRP A 72 -2.24 -31.49 -25.35
N ARG A 73 -1.48 -31.12 -24.31
CA ARG A 73 -1.47 -31.86 -23.05
C ARG A 73 -2.84 -31.83 -22.38
N ARG A 74 -3.47 -30.66 -22.30
CA ARG A 74 -4.83 -30.52 -21.75
C ARG A 74 -5.85 -31.30 -22.55
N LEU A 75 -5.79 -31.21 -23.87
CA LEU A 75 -6.70 -31.96 -24.74
C LEU A 75 -6.53 -33.48 -24.53
N PHE A 76 -5.30 -33.98 -24.51
CA PHE A 76 -5.03 -35.39 -24.24
C PHE A 76 -5.57 -35.81 -22.86
N THR A 77 -5.38 -34.98 -21.83
CA THR A 77 -5.91 -35.27 -20.49
C THR A 77 -7.44 -35.29 -20.46
N MET A 78 -8.12 -34.43 -21.22
CA MET A 78 -9.57 -34.45 -21.33
C MET A 78 -10.04 -35.71 -22.04
N LEU A 79 -9.46 -36.05 -23.20
CA LEU A 79 -9.80 -37.26 -23.94
C LEU A 79 -9.59 -38.52 -23.10
N HIS A 80 -8.51 -38.57 -22.33
CA HIS A 80 -8.27 -39.63 -21.35
C HIS A 80 -9.41 -39.73 -20.33
N ASP A 81 -9.78 -38.61 -19.69
CA ASP A 81 -10.88 -38.56 -18.71
C ASP A 81 -12.22 -39.03 -19.30
N TYR A 82 -12.59 -38.54 -20.49
CA TYR A 82 -13.84 -38.90 -21.15
C TYR A 82 -13.85 -40.35 -21.64
N THR A 83 -12.71 -40.90 -22.06
CA THR A 83 -12.61 -42.31 -22.45
C THR A 83 -12.81 -43.21 -21.23
N GLY A 84 -12.31 -42.80 -20.06
CA GLY A 84 -12.56 -43.47 -18.77
C GLY A 84 -14.04 -43.57 -18.43
N ILE A 85 -14.74 -42.45 -18.58
CA ILE A 85 -16.18 -42.37 -18.34
C ILE A 85 -16.96 -43.19 -19.38
N ALA A 86 -16.58 -43.09 -20.66
CA ALA A 86 -17.20 -43.85 -21.75
C ALA A 86 -17.12 -45.35 -21.49
N PHE A 87 -15.94 -45.85 -21.14
CA PHE A 87 -15.72 -47.26 -20.84
C PHE A 87 -16.61 -47.72 -19.68
N ALA A 88 -16.67 -46.96 -18.60
CA ALA A 88 -17.47 -47.31 -17.43
C ALA A 88 -18.98 -47.29 -17.73
N MET A 89 -19.46 -46.31 -18.49
CA MET A 89 -20.87 -46.24 -18.90
C MET A 89 -21.26 -47.27 -19.97
N VAL A 90 -20.31 -47.66 -20.83
CA VAL A 90 -20.51 -48.74 -21.78
C VAL A 90 -20.65 -50.05 -21.00
N LEU A 91 -19.70 -50.38 -20.13
CA LEU A 91 -19.72 -51.69 -19.49
C LEU A 91 -20.81 -51.84 -18.42
N GLY A 92 -21.11 -50.79 -17.66
CA GLY A 92 -22.06 -50.88 -16.54
C GLY A 92 -23.54 -50.71 -16.90
N GLY A 93 -23.87 -50.39 -18.15
CA GLY A 93 -25.26 -50.28 -18.62
C GLY A 93 -26.12 -49.37 -17.73
N GLU A 94 -27.23 -49.90 -17.22
CA GLU A 94 -28.15 -49.20 -16.31
C GLU A 94 -27.47 -48.77 -15.00
N THR A 95 -26.68 -49.66 -14.39
CA THR A 95 -26.03 -49.42 -13.10
C THR A 95 -24.98 -48.30 -13.16
N ALA A 96 -24.53 -47.94 -14.36
CA ALA A 96 -23.57 -46.87 -14.58
C ALA A 96 -24.19 -45.47 -14.67
N LEU A 97 -25.52 -45.31 -14.54
CA LEU A 97 -26.16 -43.99 -14.57
C LEU A 97 -25.52 -42.96 -13.60
N PRO A 98 -25.13 -43.30 -12.35
CA PRO A 98 -24.46 -42.34 -11.47
C PRO A 98 -23.12 -41.81 -12.01
N ILE A 99 -22.45 -42.54 -12.91
CA ILE A 99 -21.18 -42.14 -13.52
C ILE A 99 -21.37 -40.93 -14.45
N TYR A 100 -22.59 -40.69 -14.95
CA TYR A 100 -22.93 -39.47 -15.68
C TYR A 100 -22.62 -38.19 -14.87
N ALA A 101 -22.75 -38.22 -13.54
CA ALA A 101 -22.38 -37.09 -12.70
C ALA A 101 -20.88 -36.74 -12.82
N ALA A 102 -20.01 -37.74 -13.02
CA ALA A 102 -18.59 -37.53 -13.26
C ALA A 102 -18.34 -36.87 -14.64
N LEU A 103 -19.14 -37.21 -15.66
CA LEU A 103 -19.10 -36.55 -16.97
C LEU A 103 -19.40 -35.05 -16.86
N LEU A 104 -20.46 -34.69 -16.13
CA LEU A 104 -20.79 -33.29 -15.88
C LEU A 104 -19.71 -32.58 -15.03
N TRP A 105 -19.23 -33.23 -13.98
CA TRP A 105 -18.18 -32.68 -13.11
C TRP A 105 -16.89 -32.39 -13.89
N VAL A 106 -16.44 -33.33 -14.72
CA VAL A 106 -15.25 -33.18 -15.56
C VAL A 106 -15.44 -32.04 -16.56
N THR A 107 -16.62 -31.97 -17.19
CA THR A 107 -16.97 -30.90 -18.15
C THR A 107 -16.91 -29.52 -17.50
N LEU A 108 -17.59 -29.35 -16.36
CA LEU A 108 -17.62 -28.10 -15.62
C LEU A 108 -16.24 -27.75 -15.05
N GLY A 109 -15.51 -28.74 -14.54
CA GLY A 109 -14.18 -28.59 -13.96
C GLY A 109 -13.16 -28.05 -14.97
N ASN A 110 -13.20 -28.51 -16.22
CA ASN A 110 -12.35 -27.97 -17.28
C ASN A 110 -12.67 -26.50 -17.59
N GLY A 111 -13.96 -26.13 -17.60
CA GLY A 111 -14.37 -24.74 -17.79
C GLY A 111 -13.96 -23.80 -16.66
N MET A 112 -14.16 -24.21 -15.40
CA MET A 112 -13.79 -23.41 -14.24
C MET A 112 -12.27 -23.23 -14.10
N ARG A 113 -11.48 -24.25 -14.45
CA ARG A 113 -10.01 -24.22 -14.32
C ARG A 113 -9.30 -23.53 -15.47
N PHE A 114 -9.81 -23.70 -16.70
CA PHE A 114 -9.08 -23.28 -17.90
C PHE A 114 -9.84 -22.23 -18.73
N GLY A 115 -11.08 -21.90 -18.36
CA GLY A 115 -11.89 -20.84 -18.97
C GLY A 115 -12.91 -21.34 -19.99
N SER A 116 -13.70 -20.40 -20.52
CA SER A 116 -14.86 -20.68 -21.38
C SER A 116 -14.52 -21.50 -22.64
N ARG A 117 -13.37 -21.25 -23.29
CA ARG A 117 -12.94 -22.02 -24.47
C ARG A 117 -12.82 -23.52 -24.18
N TYR A 118 -12.27 -23.86 -23.01
CA TYR A 118 -12.14 -25.25 -22.58
C TYR A 118 -13.45 -25.82 -22.06
N LEU A 119 -14.37 -25.00 -21.54
CA LEU A 119 -15.73 -25.44 -21.24
C LEU A 119 -16.46 -25.89 -22.51
N ALA A 120 -16.40 -25.08 -23.57
CA ALA A 120 -16.99 -25.40 -24.86
C ALA A 120 -16.39 -26.67 -25.48
N LEU A 121 -15.06 -26.77 -25.48
CA LEU A 121 -14.35 -27.95 -25.97
C LEU A 121 -14.70 -29.21 -25.17
N ALA A 122 -14.70 -29.12 -23.84
CA ALA A 122 -15.08 -30.22 -22.96
C ALA A 122 -16.53 -30.65 -23.19
N THR A 123 -17.44 -29.70 -23.42
CA THR A 123 -18.86 -29.97 -23.73
C THR A 123 -19.00 -30.70 -25.06
N ALA A 124 -18.25 -30.31 -26.09
CA ALA A 124 -18.24 -31.00 -27.38
C ALA A 124 -17.72 -32.45 -27.25
N ILE A 125 -16.63 -32.66 -26.50
CA ILE A 125 -16.09 -34.01 -26.23
C ILE A 125 -17.09 -34.85 -25.42
N ALA A 126 -17.75 -34.25 -24.42
CA ALA A 126 -18.77 -34.90 -23.60
C ALA A 126 -19.97 -35.38 -24.45
N LEU A 127 -20.46 -34.54 -25.37
CA LEU A 127 -21.52 -34.90 -26.29
C LEU A 127 -21.10 -36.02 -27.25
N ALA A 128 -19.90 -35.94 -27.83
CA ALA A 128 -19.37 -37.01 -28.67
C ALA A 128 -19.23 -38.33 -27.88
N THR A 129 -18.81 -38.25 -26.62
CA THR A 129 -18.71 -39.40 -25.71
C THR A 129 -20.08 -40.04 -25.47
N LEU A 130 -21.11 -39.23 -25.24
CA LEU A 130 -22.48 -39.72 -25.12
C LEU A 130 -22.93 -40.44 -26.40
N VAL A 131 -22.70 -39.88 -27.58
CA VAL A 131 -23.04 -40.54 -28.86
C VAL A 131 -22.36 -41.90 -28.99
N VAL A 132 -21.08 -42.01 -28.62
CA VAL A 132 -20.36 -43.30 -28.62
C VAL A 132 -21.02 -44.29 -27.65
N ILE A 133 -21.37 -43.87 -26.43
CA ILE A 133 -22.07 -44.71 -25.45
C ILE A 133 -23.41 -45.20 -26.01
N PHE A 134 -24.19 -44.33 -26.65
CA PHE A 134 -25.48 -44.67 -27.27
C PHE A 134 -25.35 -45.73 -28.37
N CYS A 135 -24.34 -45.62 -29.22
CA CYS A 135 -24.09 -46.57 -30.31
C CYS A 135 -23.65 -47.94 -29.80
N LEU A 136 -22.78 -47.98 -28.77
CA LEU A 136 -22.15 -49.21 -28.29
C LEU A 136 -23.01 -49.99 -27.30
N GLN A 137 -23.92 -49.33 -26.57
CA GLN A 137 -24.72 -49.98 -25.54
C GLN A 137 -26.22 -50.07 -25.89
N PRO A 138 -26.78 -51.29 -26.02
CA PRO A 138 -28.20 -51.48 -26.33
C PRO A 138 -29.19 -50.82 -25.35
N PHE A 139 -28.87 -50.82 -24.06
CA PHE A 139 -29.76 -50.28 -23.01
C PHE A 139 -30.19 -48.83 -23.29
N TRP A 140 -29.24 -47.95 -23.62
CA TRP A 140 -29.53 -46.53 -23.86
C TRP A 140 -30.42 -46.29 -25.08
N ARG A 141 -30.41 -47.21 -26.06
CA ARG A 141 -31.32 -47.17 -27.23
C ARG A 141 -32.76 -47.49 -26.86
N THR A 142 -32.96 -48.31 -25.82
CA THR A 142 -34.31 -48.63 -25.30
C THR A 142 -34.90 -47.51 -24.44
N GLN A 143 -34.07 -46.59 -23.97
CA GLN A 143 -34.47 -45.49 -23.07
C GLN A 143 -34.19 -44.10 -23.70
N PRO A 144 -34.84 -43.76 -24.83
CA PRO A 144 -34.51 -42.55 -25.60
C PRO A 144 -34.76 -41.25 -24.82
N TYR A 145 -35.78 -41.20 -23.97
CA TYR A 145 -36.09 -40.00 -23.18
C TYR A 145 -35.06 -39.72 -22.08
N MET A 146 -34.61 -40.76 -21.38
CA MET A 146 -33.53 -40.61 -20.40
C MET A 146 -32.25 -40.15 -21.08
N PHE A 147 -31.90 -40.75 -22.21
CA PHE A 147 -30.70 -40.39 -22.94
C PHE A 147 -30.77 -38.96 -23.52
N LEU A 148 -31.93 -38.55 -24.01
CA LEU A 148 -32.19 -37.16 -24.41
C LEU A 148 -31.97 -36.19 -23.24
N MET A 149 -32.42 -36.53 -22.04
CA MET A 149 -32.17 -35.72 -20.84
C MET A 149 -30.67 -35.58 -20.54
N LEU A 150 -29.86 -36.63 -20.73
CA LEU A 150 -28.41 -36.56 -20.57
C LEU A 150 -27.76 -35.60 -21.59
N ILE A 151 -28.22 -35.61 -22.84
CA ILE A 151 -27.74 -34.68 -23.87
C ILE A 151 -28.12 -33.24 -23.51
N VAL A 152 -29.39 -33.00 -23.17
CA VAL A 152 -29.89 -31.67 -22.79
C VAL A 152 -29.13 -31.11 -21.58
N THR A 153 -28.97 -31.91 -20.53
CA THR A 153 -28.25 -31.47 -19.31
C THR A 153 -26.75 -31.23 -19.57
N THR A 154 -26.13 -31.99 -20.47
CA THR A 154 -24.74 -31.78 -20.92
C THR A 154 -24.57 -30.46 -21.70
N ILE A 155 -25.64 -29.89 -22.26
CA ILE A 155 -25.62 -28.57 -22.91
C ILE A 155 -25.98 -27.46 -21.93
N VAL A 156 -27.10 -27.62 -21.21
CA VAL A 156 -27.69 -26.57 -20.37
C VAL A 156 -26.80 -26.23 -19.18
N VAL A 157 -26.23 -27.23 -18.50
CA VAL A 157 -25.41 -27.00 -17.29
C VAL A 157 -24.12 -26.23 -17.62
N PRO A 158 -23.30 -26.64 -18.62
CA PRO A 158 -22.16 -25.84 -19.05
C PRO A 158 -22.53 -24.45 -19.57
N ALA A 159 -23.63 -24.31 -20.32
CA ALA A 159 -24.08 -23.01 -20.82
C ALA A 159 -24.42 -22.05 -19.67
N TYR A 160 -25.16 -22.52 -18.66
CA TYR A 160 -25.48 -21.73 -17.47
C TYR A 160 -24.22 -21.34 -16.68
N ALA A 161 -23.28 -22.28 -16.51
CA ALA A 161 -22.00 -22.01 -15.88
C ALA A 161 -21.17 -20.95 -16.64
N HIS A 162 -21.19 -20.98 -17.97
CA HIS A 162 -20.52 -19.96 -18.78
C HIS A 162 -21.08 -18.55 -18.52
N ILE A 163 -22.41 -18.42 -18.45
CA ILE A 163 -23.09 -17.15 -18.18
C ILE A 163 -22.69 -16.63 -16.79
N LEU A 164 -22.73 -17.48 -15.77
CA LEU A 164 -22.36 -17.12 -14.40
C LEU A 164 -20.90 -16.66 -14.32
N LEU A 165 -19.97 -17.44 -14.87
CA LEU A 165 -18.54 -17.09 -14.85
C LEU A 165 -18.26 -15.76 -15.56
N THR A 166 -18.96 -15.50 -16.67
CA THR A 166 -18.81 -14.25 -17.42
C THR A 166 -19.35 -13.06 -16.62
N ARG A 167 -20.54 -13.18 -16.00
CA ARG A 167 -21.11 -12.12 -15.17
C ARG A 167 -20.24 -11.81 -13.96
N THR A 168 -19.76 -12.83 -13.25
CA THR A 168 -18.87 -12.65 -12.10
C THR A 168 -17.57 -11.96 -12.51
N ARG A 169 -17.01 -12.34 -13.66
CA ARG A 169 -15.81 -11.71 -14.19
C ARG A 169 -16.03 -10.24 -14.53
N ILE A 170 -17.09 -9.91 -15.26
CA ILE A 170 -17.43 -8.52 -15.63
C ILE A 170 -17.65 -7.67 -14.38
N ALA A 171 -18.46 -8.15 -13.42
CA ALA A 171 -18.70 -7.43 -12.17
C ALA A 171 -17.41 -7.22 -11.36
N SER A 172 -16.49 -8.20 -11.37
CA SER A 172 -15.17 -8.05 -10.75
C SER A 172 -14.30 -7.03 -11.48
N GLU A 173 -14.29 -7.03 -12.81
CA GLU A 173 -13.53 -6.09 -13.63
C GLU A 173 -14.06 -4.66 -13.45
N GLU A 174 -15.39 -4.46 -13.44
CA GLU A 174 -16.06 -3.19 -13.14
C GLU A 174 -15.73 -2.68 -11.73
N ALA A 175 -15.78 -3.55 -10.72
CA ALA A 175 -15.43 -3.17 -9.34
C ALA A 175 -13.95 -2.75 -9.22
N ILE A 176 -13.04 -3.45 -9.90
CA ILE A 176 -11.63 -3.09 -9.93
C ILE A 176 -11.43 -1.76 -10.66
N ALA A 177 -12.07 -1.55 -11.81
CA ALA A 177 -11.98 -0.31 -12.56
C ALA A 177 -12.49 0.89 -11.76
N ALA A 178 -13.68 0.77 -11.15
CA ALA A 178 -14.25 1.82 -10.29
C ALA A 178 -13.33 2.16 -9.11
N ASN A 179 -12.69 1.16 -8.51
CA ASN A 179 -11.74 1.39 -7.41
C ASN A 179 -10.46 2.12 -7.90
N GLN A 180 -9.96 1.77 -9.09
CA GLN A 180 -8.80 2.44 -9.68
C GLN A 180 -9.11 3.90 -10.04
N GLU A 181 -10.27 4.16 -10.63
CA GLU A 181 -10.73 5.53 -10.94
C GLU A 181 -10.88 6.37 -9.69
N LYS A 182 -11.55 5.84 -8.65
CA LYS A 182 -11.66 6.50 -7.35
C LYS A 182 -10.28 6.84 -6.77
N SER A 183 -9.32 5.92 -6.88
CA SER A 183 -7.97 6.12 -6.37
C SER A 183 -7.20 7.19 -7.14
N ARG A 184 -7.32 7.21 -8.47
CA ARG A 184 -6.72 8.26 -9.32
C ARG A 184 -7.33 9.63 -9.03
N PHE A 185 -8.65 9.70 -8.90
CA PHE A 185 -9.36 10.94 -8.56
C PHE A 185 -8.87 11.51 -7.21
N LEU A 186 -8.73 10.66 -6.20
CA LEU A 186 -8.23 11.08 -4.88
C LEU A 186 -6.77 11.51 -4.91
N ALA A 187 -5.92 10.84 -5.70
CA ALA A 187 -4.53 11.24 -5.89
C ALA A 187 -4.41 12.60 -6.61
N GLN A 188 -5.24 12.87 -7.62
CA GLN A 188 -5.26 14.17 -8.29
C GLN A 188 -5.75 15.27 -7.34
N ALA A 189 -6.88 15.04 -6.66
CA ALA A 189 -7.40 15.99 -5.68
C ALA A 189 -6.40 16.27 -4.53
N SER A 190 -5.60 15.27 -4.14
CA SER A 190 -4.49 15.47 -3.20
C SER A 190 -3.48 16.49 -3.68
N HIS A 191 -3.10 16.40 -4.95
CA HIS A 191 -2.10 17.25 -5.55
C HIS A 191 -2.61 18.70 -5.59
N ASP A 192 -3.81 18.87 -6.16
CA ASP A 192 -4.45 20.17 -6.36
C ASP A 192 -4.74 20.90 -5.05
N LEU A 193 -4.92 20.16 -3.94
CA LEU A 193 -5.13 20.76 -2.61
C LEU A 193 -3.82 21.01 -1.85
N ARG A 194 -2.75 20.28 -2.16
CA ARG A 194 -1.44 20.44 -1.50
C ARG A 194 -0.72 21.71 -1.95
N GLN A 195 -0.80 22.04 -3.24
CA GLN A 195 -0.19 23.24 -3.82
C GLN A 195 -0.65 24.55 -3.14
N PRO A 196 -1.96 24.85 -3.01
CA PRO A 196 -2.39 26.08 -2.35
C PRO A 196 -1.99 26.10 -0.88
N ILE A 197 -2.08 24.96 -0.15
CA ILE A 197 -1.62 24.89 1.25
C ILE A 197 -0.12 25.20 1.36
N HIS A 198 0.69 24.69 0.43
CA HIS A 198 2.12 24.94 0.40
C HIS A 198 2.42 26.42 0.17
N SER A 199 1.80 27.03 -0.86
CA SER A 199 2.00 28.45 -1.17
C SER A 199 1.57 29.36 -0.03
N ILE A 200 0.41 29.13 0.59
CA ILE A 200 -0.04 29.94 1.74
C ILE A 200 0.93 29.78 2.93
N GLY A 201 1.48 28.58 3.16
CA GLY A 201 2.52 28.34 4.18
C GLY A 201 3.82 29.13 3.94
N LEU A 202 4.22 29.29 2.69
CA LEU A 202 5.39 30.10 2.33
C LEU A 202 5.11 31.61 2.48
N PHE A 203 3.94 32.09 2.03
CA PHE A 203 3.55 33.49 2.19
C PHE A 203 3.39 33.90 3.66
N THR A 204 2.82 33.05 4.50
CA THR A 204 2.72 33.30 5.94
C THR A 204 4.08 33.39 6.61
N ALA A 205 5.05 32.58 6.20
CA ALA A 205 6.43 32.71 6.67
C ALA A 205 7.07 34.05 6.23
N CYS A 206 6.84 34.48 4.98
CA CYS A 206 7.29 35.78 4.51
C CYS A 206 6.69 36.93 5.33
N LEU A 207 5.40 36.86 5.68
CA LEU A 207 4.71 37.84 6.51
C LEU A 207 5.26 37.88 7.94
N ARG A 208 5.53 36.73 8.56
CA ARG A 208 6.00 36.66 9.96
C ARG A 208 7.30 37.42 10.20
N ASP A 209 8.19 37.37 9.22
CA ASP A 209 9.48 38.05 9.27
C ASP A 209 9.41 39.49 8.72
N ALA A 210 8.22 40.04 8.42
CA ALA A 210 8.06 41.45 8.08
C ALA A 210 8.01 42.29 9.37
N ARG A 211 8.29 43.61 9.28
CA ARG A 211 8.19 44.54 10.42
C ARG A 211 6.72 44.83 10.77
N LEU A 212 6.01 43.80 11.19
CA LEU A 212 4.61 43.84 11.58
C LEU A 212 4.44 44.35 13.01
N GLY A 213 3.27 44.93 13.30
CA GLY A 213 2.84 45.20 14.67
C GLY A 213 2.47 43.92 15.41
N MET A 214 2.27 44.04 16.73
CA MET A 214 1.97 42.91 17.62
C MET A 214 0.63 42.21 17.31
N GLU A 215 -0.35 42.92 16.75
CA GLU A 215 -1.65 42.34 16.39
C GLU A 215 -1.57 41.57 15.07
N GLU A 216 -0.88 42.11 14.07
CA GLU A 216 -0.67 41.47 12.78
C GLU A 216 0.18 40.20 12.91
N LEU A 217 1.21 40.21 13.76
CA LEU A 217 2.00 39.02 14.11
C LEU A 217 1.12 37.90 14.71
N ARG A 218 0.18 38.24 15.59
CA ARG A 218 -0.76 37.26 16.16
C ARG A 218 -1.70 36.68 15.12
N LEU A 219 -2.17 37.49 14.16
CA LEU A 219 -3.00 37.03 13.05
C LEU A 219 -2.22 36.06 12.14
N VAL A 220 -0.96 36.39 11.82
CA VAL A 220 -0.08 35.52 11.02
C VAL A 220 0.16 34.17 11.71
N ASP A 221 0.45 34.16 13.02
CA ASP A 221 0.64 32.92 13.79
C ASP A 221 -0.65 32.07 13.86
N ASN A 222 -1.82 32.70 13.85
CA ASN A 222 -3.10 31.98 13.81
C ASN A 222 -3.39 31.38 12.44
N ILE A 223 -3.04 32.09 11.36
CA ILE A 223 -3.15 31.59 9.99
C ILE A 223 -2.19 30.39 9.79
N ASP A 224 -0.94 30.50 10.23
CA ASP A 224 0.05 29.41 10.14
C ASP A 224 -0.41 28.16 10.91
N ARG A 225 -0.92 28.32 12.14
CA ARG A 225 -1.53 27.21 12.90
C ARG A 225 -2.72 26.57 12.20
N SER A 226 -3.58 27.38 11.59
CA SER A 226 -4.77 26.90 10.88
C SER A 226 -4.37 26.13 9.61
N LEU A 227 -3.41 26.64 8.85
CA LEU A 227 -2.84 25.96 7.68
C LEU A 227 -2.15 24.67 8.06
N HIS A 228 -1.42 24.65 9.18
CA HIS A 228 -0.79 23.44 9.69
C HIS A 228 -1.82 22.36 9.99
N THR A 229 -2.93 22.73 10.64
CA THR A 229 -4.03 21.83 10.98
C THR A 229 -4.71 21.29 9.72
N VAL A 230 -5.02 22.16 8.76
CA VAL A 230 -5.62 21.77 7.47
C VAL A 230 -4.67 20.87 6.67
N SER A 231 -3.37 21.19 6.63
CA SER A 231 -2.35 20.37 5.98
C SER A 231 -2.24 18.97 6.59
N GLN A 232 -2.25 18.88 7.93
CA GLN A 232 -2.24 17.59 8.63
C GLN A 232 -3.51 16.79 8.38
N LEU A 233 -4.69 17.43 8.38
CA LEU A 233 -5.96 16.77 8.07
C LEU A 233 -5.97 16.23 6.65
N PHE A 234 -5.48 16.99 5.68
CA PHE A 234 -5.38 16.54 4.29
C PHE A 234 -4.40 15.39 4.14
N ARG A 235 -3.16 15.53 4.63
CA ARG A 235 -2.18 14.43 4.64
C ARG A 235 -2.79 13.17 5.24
N SER A 236 -3.50 13.31 6.35
CA SER A 236 -4.17 12.18 7.01
C SER A 236 -5.24 11.53 6.16
N ILE A 237 -6.16 12.30 5.55
CA ILE A 237 -7.19 11.76 4.65
C ILE A 237 -6.56 11.08 3.44
N LEU A 238 -5.49 11.66 2.90
CA LEU A 238 -4.89 11.22 1.64
C LEU A 238 -3.97 10.01 1.83
N ASP A 239 -3.19 9.99 2.91
CA ASP A 239 -2.44 8.83 3.37
C ASP A 239 -3.43 7.68 3.59
N ILE A 240 -4.58 7.92 4.24
CA ILE A 240 -5.66 6.92 4.43
C ILE A 240 -6.05 6.27 3.08
N TYR A 241 -6.28 7.02 2.00
CA TYR A 241 -6.70 6.43 0.73
C TYR A 241 -5.56 5.82 -0.11
N THR A 242 -4.32 6.29 0.03
CA THR A 242 -3.16 5.63 -0.60
C THR A 242 -2.77 4.34 0.11
N LEU A 243 -3.09 4.23 1.40
CA LEU A 243 -2.80 3.07 2.25
C LEU A 243 -3.65 1.84 1.97
N ASP A 244 -4.88 2.00 1.46
CA ASP A 244 -5.75 0.86 1.07
C ASP A 244 -5.16 -0.01 -0.05
N HIS A 245 -4.11 0.45 -0.73
CA HIS A 245 -3.46 -0.27 -1.84
C HIS A 245 -2.13 -0.96 -1.47
N GLY A 246 -1.74 -0.98 -0.19
CA GLY A 246 -0.58 -1.77 0.28
C GLY A 246 0.78 -1.36 -0.29
N LYS A 247 0.92 -0.12 -0.82
CA LYS A 247 2.14 0.36 -1.49
C LYS A 247 3.12 1.11 -0.58
N LEU A 248 2.75 1.41 0.67
CA LEU A 248 3.58 2.16 1.62
C LEU A 248 4.31 1.19 2.56
N VAL A 249 5.63 1.05 2.37
CA VAL A 249 6.51 0.40 3.36
C VAL A 249 7.11 1.50 4.23
N PRO A 250 6.75 1.61 5.52
CA PRO A 250 7.27 2.64 6.39
C PRO A 250 8.78 2.47 6.56
N GLN A 251 9.55 3.50 6.21
CA GLN A 251 10.98 3.49 6.52
C GLN A 251 11.19 3.76 8.00
N ALA A 252 11.69 2.75 8.70
CA ALA A 252 12.06 2.85 10.10
C ALA A 252 13.48 3.41 10.22
N ASP A 253 13.67 4.38 11.13
CA ASP A 253 14.99 4.88 11.51
C ASP A 253 15.19 4.67 13.02
N THR A 254 16.45 4.56 13.43
CA THR A 254 16.82 4.42 14.84
C THR A 254 16.86 5.81 15.49
N ILE A 255 15.84 6.12 16.28
CA ILE A 255 15.65 7.44 16.87
C ILE A 255 15.68 7.41 18.41
N HIS A 256 16.12 8.51 19.01
CA HIS A 256 16.03 8.70 20.46
C HIS A 256 14.61 9.11 20.85
N LEU A 257 13.87 8.20 21.49
CA LEU A 257 12.46 8.37 21.82
C LEU A 257 12.22 9.56 22.76
N GLY A 258 13.12 9.77 23.72
CA GLY A 258 13.03 10.91 24.65
C GLY A 258 13.08 12.26 23.95
N THR A 259 13.93 12.40 22.92
CA THR A 259 14.08 13.66 22.16
C THR A 259 12.87 13.93 21.30
N LEU A 260 12.32 12.91 20.64
CA LEU A 260 11.08 13.04 19.86
C LEU A 260 9.92 13.51 20.75
N LEU A 261 9.72 12.88 21.92
CA LEU A 261 8.64 13.26 22.83
C LEU A 261 8.84 14.67 23.41
N GLN A 262 10.08 15.08 23.70
CA GLN A 262 10.39 16.45 24.13
C GLN A 262 10.03 17.49 23.07
N GLU A 263 10.35 17.22 21.81
CA GLU A 263 10.04 18.13 20.70
C GLU A 263 8.51 18.27 20.51
N VAL A 264 7.76 17.16 20.57
CA VAL A 264 6.30 17.20 20.51
C VAL A 264 5.71 17.99 21.67
N VAL A 265 6.19 17.78 22.90
CA VAL A 265 5.72 18.55 24.07
C VAL A 265 6.02 20.04 23.91
N LYS A 266 7.24 20.37 23.45
CA LYS A 266 7.65 21.76 23.20
C LYS A 266 6.70 22.45 22.22
N GLN A 267 6.39 21.81 21.10
CA GLN A 267 5.49 22.33 20.05
C GLN A 267 4.05 22.57 20.55
N ASN A 268 3.61 21.86 21.59
CA ASN A 268 2.26 21.98 22.14
C ASN A 268 2.17 22.84 23.42
N THR A 269 3.27 23.47 23.84
CA THR A 269 3.32 24.25 25.08
C THR A 269 2.33 25.42 25.08
N GLU A 270 2.18 26.14 23.97
CA GLU A 270 1.23 27.26 23.87
C GLU A 270 -0.22 26.78 23.88
N ALA A 271 -0.55 25.75 23.10
CA ALA A 271 -1.88 25.15 23.07
C ALA A 271 -2.28 24.62 24.46
N ALA A 272 -1.33 24.01 25.18
CA ALA A 272 -1.55 23.56 26.55
C ALA A 272 -1.80 24.73 27.52
N ARG A 273 -1.05 25.84 27.40
CA ARG A 273 -1.27 27.06 28.19
C ARG A 273 -2.66 27.64 27.95
N TRP A 274 -3.11 27.72 26.70
CA TRP A 274 -4.47 28.19 26.36
C TRP A 274 -5.56 27.27 26.91
N ALA A 275 -5.34 25.96 26.92
CA ALA A 275 -6.26 24.98 27.51
C ALA A 275 -6.17 24.89 29.06
N GLY A 276 -5.25 25.64 29.69
CA GLY A 276 -4.98 25.54 31.14
C GLY A 276 -4.38 24.18 31.56
N VAL A 277 -3.78 23.45 30.63
CA VAL A 277 -3.26 22.09 30.84
C VAL A 277 -1.75 22.12 31.12
N GLU A 278 -1.32 21.41 32.17
CA GLU A 278 0.10 21.18 32.44
C GLU A 278 0.56 19.89 31.74
N LEU A 279 1.50 20.02 30.78
CA LEU A 279 2.13 18.87 30.14
C LEU A 279 3.31 18.36 30.96
N ARG A 280 3.19 17.13 31.49
CA ARG A 280 4.25 16.47 32.26
C ARG A 280 4.88 15.35 31.45
N LEU A 281 6.12 15.55 30.99
CA LEU A 281 6.89 14.52 30.30
C LEU A 281 7.85 13.82 31.25
N ARG A 282 7.75 12.49 31.35
CA ARG A 282 8.80 11.66 31.94
C ARG A 282 9.83 11.33 30.86
N THR A 283 11.03 11.89 31.01
CA THR A 283 12.14 11.64 30.09
C THR A 283 12.53 10.17 30.11
N CYS A 284 13.03 9.67 28.98
CA CYS A 284 13.52 8.31 28.86
C CYS A 284 14.78 8.27 27.97
N PRO A 285 15.72 7.35 28.25
CA PRO A 285 16.98 7.21 27.49
C PRO A 285 16.87 6.19 26.35
N TYR A 286 15.66 5.83 25.91
CA TYR A 286 15.45 4.71 25.01
C TYR A 286 15.57 5.10 23.54
N TRP A 287 16.08 4.16 22.75
CA TRP A 287 16.13 4.23 21.30
C TRP A 287 15.15 3.22 20.70
N VAL A 288 14.49 3.60 19.61
CA VAL A 288 13.52 2.75 18.91
C VAL A 288 13.75 2.77 17.42
N ASN A 289 13.47 1.65 16.75
CA ASN A 289 13.45 1.58 15.30
C ASN A 289 12.03 1.81 14.79
N VAL A 290 11.73 3.01 14.30
CA VAL A 290 10.38 3.40 13.87
C VAL A 290 10.45 4.56 12.90
N ASN A 291 9.40 4.76 12.09
CA ASN A 291 9.30 5.99 11.30
C ASN A 291 9.00 7.18 12.24
N PRO A 292 9.90 8.19 12.35
CA PRO A 292 9.74 9.31 13.28
C PRO A 292 8.52 10.18 12.96
N GLY A 293 8.22 10.38 11.68
CA GLY A 293 7.07 11.18 11.24
C GLY A 293 5.75 10.55 11.66
N MET A 294 5.59 9.26 11.38
CA MET A 294 4.40 8.51 11.76
C MET A 294 4.19 8.44 13.28
N LEU A 295 5.25 8.16 14.06
CA LEU A 295 5.15 8.15 15.52
C LEU A 295 4.82 9.56 16.06
N THR A 296 5.43 10.60 15.51
CA THR A 296 5.13 12.00 15.86
C THR A 296 3.65 12.31 15.61
N THR A 297 3.12 11.95 14.44
CA THR A 297 1.70 12.13 14.10
C THR A 297 0.78 11.39 15.07
N MET A 298 1.12 10.15 15.47
CA MET A 298 0.34 9.42 16.46
C MET A 298 0.31 10.17 17.80
N VAL A 299 1.47 10.55 18.32
CA VAL A 299 1.58 11.25 19.61
C VAL A 299 0.89 12.61 19.57
N GLN A 300 1.01 13.36 18.46
CA GLN A 300 0.37 14.66 18.26
C GLN A 300 -1.16 14.55 18.29
N ASN A 301 -1.73 13.56 17.60
CA ASN A 301 -3.18 13.34 17.60
C ASN A 301 -3.71 12.96 18.99
N LEU A 302 -2.97 12.13 19.72
CA LEU A 302 -3.34 11.76 21.09
C LEU A 302 -3.22 12.94 22.06
N LEU A 303 -2.17 13.74 21.93
CA LEU A 303 -1.94 14.92 22.76
C LEU A 303 -2.99 16.01 22.49
N SER A 304 -3.32 16.27 21.23
CA SER A 304 -4.38 17.19 20.83
C SER A 304 -5.73 16.79 21.45
N ASN A 305 -6.08 15.50 21.42
CA ASN A 305 -7.27 15.00 22.10
C ASN A 305 -7.22 15.21 23.61
N ALA A 306 -6.08 14.95 24.26
CA ALA A 306 -5.92 15.15 25.69
C ALA A 306 -6.11 16.63 26.10
N LEU A 307 -5.51 17.57 25.36
CA LEU A 307 -5.66 19.01 25.59
C LEU A 307 -7.12 19.47 25.45
N LYS A 308 -7.82 18.89 24.47
CA LYS A 308 -9.21 19.23 24.15
C LYS A 308 -10.23 18.69 25.16
N TYR A 309 -10.02 17.48 25.66
CA TYR A 309 -11.00 16.77 26.50
C TYR A 309 -10.66 16.75 28.00
N ALA A 310 -9.49 17.29 28.38
CA ALA A 310 -9.06 17.46 29.76
C ALA A 310 -8.60 18.90 30.09
N PRO A 311 -9.37 19.95 29.73
CA PRO A 311 -8.98 21.33 30.01
C PRO A 311 -8.79 21.54 31.53
N GLY A 312 -7.78 22.31 31.92
CA GLY A 312 -7.46 22.59 33.32
C GLY A 312 -6.84 21.43 34.11
N GLN A 313 -6.61 20.27 33.50
CA GLN A 313 -6.07 19.08 34.16
C GLN A 313 -4.70 18.71 33.59
N PRO A 314 -3.78 18.12 34.40
CA PRO A 314 -2.46 17.73 33.91
C PRO A 314 -2.55 16.51 32.98
N VAL A 315 -1.70 16.51 31.95
CA VAL A 315 -1.52 15.38 31.03
C VAL A 315 -0.12 14.80 31.23
N LEU A 316 -0.04 13.50 31.49
CA LEU A 316 1.21 12.78 31.70
C LEU A 316 1.60 11.99 30.45
N ILE A 317 2.82 12.20 29.98
CA ILE A 317 3.43 11.46 28.89
C ILE A 317 4.61 10.66 29.45
N GLY A 318 4.67 9.37 29.18
CA GLY A 318 5.77 8.52 29.64
C GLY A 318 5.96 7.28 28.80
N VAL A 319 7.06 6.58 29.05
CA VAL A 319 7.42 5.35 28.33
C VAL A 319 7.52 4.20 29.31
N ARG A 320 6.85 3.08 29.00
CA ARG A 320 6.94 1.84 29.77
C ARG A 320 7.69 0.78 28.96
N ARG A 321 8.65 0.12 29.59
CA ARG A 321 9.37 -1.01 28.99
C ARG A 321 8.71 -2.33 29.36
N ARG A 322 8.55 -3.21 28.38
CA ARG A 322 8.10 -4.61 28.54
C ARG A 322 9.02 -5.52 27.73
N GLY A 323 10.05 -6.06 28.39
CA GLY A 323 11.08 -6.88 27.74
C GLY A 323 11.88 -6.08 26.70
N LYS A 324 11.83 -6.51 25.44
CA LYS A 324 12.47 -5.86 24.28
C LYS A 324 11.58 -4.83 23.57
N ARG A 325 10.34 -4.62 24.05
CA ARG A 325 9.40 -3.66 23.47
C ARG A 325 9.11 -2.52 24.44
N LEU A 326 8.78 -1.37 23.88
CA LEU A 326 8.40 -0.16 24.61
C LEU A 326 6.94 0.19 24.30
N ALA A 327 6.33 0.90 25.24
CA ALA A 327 5.02 1.50 25.08
C ALA A 327 5.05 2.98 25.45
N VAL A 328 4.68 3.86 24.53
CA VAL A 328 4.43 5.28 24.81
C VAL A 328 3.03 5.38 25.39
N VAL A 329 2.90 5.98 26.56
CA VAL A 329 1.65 6.11 27.31
C VAL A 329 1.35 7.58 27.52
N ILE A 330 0.14 7.98 27.12
CA ILE A 330 -0.41 9.31 27.36
C ILE A 330 -1.62 9.12 28.27
N TYR A 331 -1.63 9.84 29.40
CA TYR A 331 -2.71 9.80 30.38
C TYR A 331 -3.21 11.21 30.67
N ASP A 332 -4.51 11.42 30.45
CA ASP A 332 -5.21 12.64 30.84
C ASP A 332 -6.20 12.36 31.97
N LYS A 333 -6.51 13.40 32.76
CA LYS A 333 -7.56 13.38 33.79
C LYS A 333 -8.84 14.06 33.31
N GLY A 334 -9.19 13.90 32.04
CA GLY A 334 -10.38 14.50 31.45
C GLY A 334 -11.68 13.81 31.85
N ARG A 335 -12.75 14.14 31.13
CA ARG A 335 -14.11 13.60 31.36
C ARG A 335 -14.23 12.07 31.21
N GLY A 336 -13.26 11.44 30.56
CA GLY A 336 -13.31 10.01 30.22
C GLY A 336 -14.34 9.69 29.13
N ILE A 337 -14.38 8.43 28.72
CA ILE A 337 -15.22 7.89 27.64
C ILE A 337 -16.05 6.75 28.22
N ALA A 338 -17.35 6.74 27.95
CA ALA A 338 -18.24 5.66 28.35
C ALA A 338 -17.90 4.35 27.61
N ALA A 339 -18.08 3.21 28.28
CA ALA A 339 -17.67 1.90 27.77
C ALA A 339 -18.30 1.55 26.40
N GLU A 340 -19.54 1.99 26.18
CA GLU A 340 -20.28 1.80 24.92
C GLU A 340 -19.63 2.51 23.71
N HIS A 341 -18.88 3.59 23.94
CA HIS A 341 -18.24 4.34 22.86
C HIS A 341 -16.83 3.85 22.55
N LEU A 342 -16.17 3.13 23.47
CA LEU A 342 -14.78 2.66 23.30
C LEU A 342 -14.53 1.81 22.04
N PRO A 343 -15.44 0.95 21.57
CA PRO A 343 -15.26 0.23 20.30
C PRO A 343 -15.32 1.17 19.07
N GLU A 344 -16.05 2.27 19.20
CA GLU A 344 -16.44 3.15 18.11
C GLU A 344 -15.52 4.37 17.96
N VAL A 345 -14.78 4.76 19.01
CA VAL A 345 -13.90 5.97 18.99
C VAL A 345 -12.80 5.94 17.94
N PHE A 346 -12.51 4.78 17.35
CA PHE A 346 -11.56 4.64 16.26
C PHE A 346 -12.21 4.69 14.86
N LYS A 347 -13.53 4.79 14.76
CA LYS A 347 -14.23 4.95 13.49
C LYS A 347 -14.11 6.40 13.01
N GLU A 348 -14.01 6.56 11.70
CA GLU A 348 -13.95 7.87 11.06
C GLU A 348 -15.24 8.65 11.31
N PHE A 349 -15.11 9.95 11.54
CA PHE A 349 -16.22 10.88 11.79
C PHE A 349 -17.06 10.58 13.03
N TYR A 350 -16.69 9.57 13.83
CA TYR A 350 -17.40 9.21 15.04
C TYR A 350 -17.07 10.17 16.18
N ARG A 351 -18.11 10.72 16.81
CA ARG A 351 -17.98 11.61 17.97
C ARG A 351 -19.06 11.29 18.99
N VAL A 352 -18.67 11.22 20.25
CA VAL A 352 -19.62 11.18 21.38
C VAL A 352 -20.26 12.57 21.49
N ARG A 353 -21.55 12.68 21.12
CA ARG A 353 -22.30 13.94 21.18
C ARG A 353 -22.88 14.11 22.58
N HIS A 354 -22.34 15.03 23.38
CA HIS A 354 -22.99 15.49 24.60
C HIS A 354 -23.70 16.83 24.39
N VAL A 355 -24.78 17.08 25.14
CA VAL A 355 -25.61 18.31 25.05
C VAL A 355 -24.79 19.60 25.34
N ARG A 356 -23.63 19.48 26.00
CA ARG A 356 -22.66 20.56 26.29
C ARG A 356 -21.49 20.69 25.29
N ASP A 357 -21.43 19.88 24.23
CA ASP A 357 -20.31 19.86 23.26
C ASP A 357 -20.48 20.80 22.05
N LYS A 358 -21.37 21.80 22.12
CA LYS A 358 -21.62 22.73 21.00
C LYS A 358 -20.36 23.51 20.58
N ASP A 359 -19.36 23.64 21.46
CA ASP A 359 -18.16 24.47 21.23
C ASP A 359 -16.85 23.68 21.02
N VAL A 360 -16.92 22.35 20.88
CA VAL A 360 -15.72 21.49 20.77
C VAL A 360 -15.42 21.18 19.29
N GLU A 361 -14.62 22.01 18.62
CA GLU A 361 -14.27 21.92 17.18
C GLU A 361 -13.46 20.66 16.83
N GLY A 362 -13.82 19.92 15.77
CA GLY A 362 -12.98 18.83 15.22
C GLY A 362 -13.75 17.74 14.44
N LEU A 363 -13.13 17.23 13.37
CA LEU A 363 -13.76 16.33 12.37
C LEU A 363 -13.94 14.87 12.82
N GLY A 364 -13.35 14.45 13.95
CA GLY A 364 -13.43 13.06 14.42
C GLY A 364 -12.50 12.07 13.71
N LEU A 365 -11.39 12.57 13.13
CA LEU A 365 -10.40 11.75 12.40
C LEU A 365 -9.18 11.38 13.25
N GLY A 366 -8.92 12.07 14.35
CA GLY A 366 -7.66 11.93 15.10
C GLY A 366 -7.35 10.48 15.51
N LEU A 367 -8.30 9.79 16.15
CA LEU A 367 -8.07 8.41 16.61
C LEU A 367 -8.09 7.38 15.47
N SER A 368 -8.85 7.58 14.39
CA SER A 368 -8.82 6.69 13.22
C SER A 368 -7.45 6.75 12.53
N ILE A 369 -6.81 7.93 12.48
CA ILE A 369 -5.43 8.10 11.99
C ILE A 369 -4.46 7.32 12.86
N VAL A 370 -4.54 7.45 14.18
CA VAL A 370 -3.67 6.71 15.11
C VAL A 370 -3.84 5.21 14.89
N LYS A 371 -5.08 4.70 14.79
CA LYS A 371 -5.36 3.29 14.48
C LYS A 371 -4.74 2.83 13.16
N ARG A 372 -4.86 3.64 12.11
CA ARG A 372 -4.31 3.27 10.80
C ARG A 372 -2.79 3.26 10.80
N ILE A 373 -2.15 4.28 11.39
CA ILE A 373 -0.68 4.31 11.55
C ILE A 373 -0.19 3.11 12.36
N SER A 374 -0.95 2.68 13.38
CA SER A 374 -0.56 1.52 14.18
C SER A 374 -0.47 0.22 13.37
N GLN A 375 -1.39 0.04 12.43
CA GLN A 375 -1.38 -1.11 11.52
C GLN A 375 -0.18 -1.07 10.57
N ILE A 376 0.23 0.12 10.12
CA ILE A 376 1.38 0.31 9.23
C ILE A 376 2.69 0.01 9.96
N LEU A 377 2.83 0.54 11.17
CA LEU A 377 4.03 0.38 12.00
C LEU A 377 4.10 -0.98 12.70
N ASP A 378 3.08 -1.84 12.54
CA ASP A 378 2.93 -3.10 13.27
C ASP A 378 3.03 -2.93 14.80
N VAL A 379 2.33 -1.91 15.31
CA VAL A 379 2.23 -1.59 16.74
C VAL A 379 0.79 -1.66 17.21
N ASP A 380 0.59 -1.99 18.48
CA ASP A 380 -0.73 -2.08 19.10
C ASP A 380 -1.13 -0.74 19.73
N ILE A 381 -2.41 -0.37 19.58
CA ILE A 381 -3.01 0.71 20.36
C ILE A 381 -3.98 0.15 21.38
N HIS A 382 -3.82 0.62 22.62
CA HIS A 382 -4.75 0.33 23.70
C HIS A 382 -5.31 1.63 24.27
N ILE A 383 -6.63 1.70 24.37
CA ILE A 383 -7.32 2.77 25.07
C ILE A 383 -8.01 2.21 26.32
N ARG A 384 -7.83 2.88 27.45
CA ARG A 384 -8.53 2.61 28.71
C ARG A 384 -9.09 3.92 29.19
N SER A 385 -10.41 3.99 29.36
CA SER A 385 -11.06 5.20 29.82
C SER A 385 -12.18 4.84 30.78
N LYS A 386 -12.43 5.71 31.75
CA LYS A 386 -13.56 5.61 32.65
C LYS A 386 -14.13 7.00 32.87
N VAL A 387 -15.44 7.12 32.76
CA VAL A 387 -16.16 8.40 32.93
C VAL A 387 -15.78 9.01 34.28
N GLY A 388 -15.37 10.28 34.25
CA GLY A 388 -14.92 11.06 35.40
C GLY A 388 -13.52 10.72 35.94
N GLN A 389 -12.79 9.76 35.34
CA GLN A 389 -11.45 9.34 35.81
C GLN A 389 -10.34 9.55 34.77
N GLY A 390 -10.69 10.11 33.60
CA GLY A 390 -9.75 10.38 32.51
C GLY A 390 -9.57 9.24 31.52
N THR A 391 -8.65 9.43 30.58
CA THR A 391 -8.34 8.48 29.52
C THR A 391 -6.84 8.19 29.47
N GLN A 392 -6.51 6.92 29.27
CA GLN A 392 -5.18 6.43 29.00
C GLN A 392 -5.15 5.86 27.58
N VAL A 393 -4.21 6.33 26.76
CA VAL A 393 -3.90 5.72 25.46
C VAL A 393 -2.44 5.26 25.45
N ALA A 394 -2.21 4.04 24.98
CA ALA A 394 -0.88 3.44 24.90
C ALA A 394 -0.59 2.94 23.48
N ILE A 395 0.53 3.39 22.91
CA ILE A 395 1.11 2.86 21.67
C ILE A 395 2.17 1.84 22.09
N SER A 396 1.89 0.55 21.93
CA SER A 396 2.71 -0.57 22.41
C SER A 396 3.31 -1.34 21.23
N GLY A 397 4.51 -1.89 21.39
CA GLY A 397 5.12 -2.72 20.34
C GLY A 397 6.40 -2.14 19.74
N LEU A 398 6.77 -0.92 20.11
CA LEU A 398 7.98 -0.26 19.63
C LEU A 398 9.23 -1.07 20.00
N GLU A 399 10.01 -1.49 19.01
CA GLU A 399 11.20 -2.30 19.23
C GLU A 399 12.35 -1.46 19.81
N LEU A 400 12.93 -1.93 20.92
CA LEU A 400 14.09 -1.31 21.52
C LEU A 400 15.31 -1.47 20.60
N ALA A 401 15.92 -0.37 20.21
CA ALA A 401 17.11 -0.32 19.38
C ALA A 401 18.37 0.02 20.21
N ALA A 402 19.54 -0.27 19.64
CA ALA A 402 20.81 0.18 20.21
C ALA A 402 21.00 1.69 19.99
N PRO A 403 21.67 2.40 20.92
CA PRO A 403 21.99 3.81 20.73
C PRO A 403 22.83 4.03 19.48
N ARG A 404 22.44 5.01 18.65
CA ARG A 404 23.26 5.52 17.56
C ARG A 404 23.95 6.79 18.04
N ALA A 405 25.24 6.96 17.74
CA ALA A 405 25.94 8.20 18.05
C ALA A 405 25.21 9.38 17.38
N MET A 406 24.71 10.33 18.17
CA MET A 406 24.16 11.57 17.63
C MET A 406 25.30 12.38 17.03
N GLU A 407 25.25 12.65 15.74
CA GLU A 407 26.03 13.76 15.18
C GLU A 407 25.55 15.07 15.82
N PRO A 408 26.47 15.97 16.22
CA PRO A 408 26.10 17.21 16.89
C PRO A 408 25.24 18.09 15.99
N LYS A 409 24.10 18.56 16.52
CA LYS A 409 23.24 19.56 15.87
C LYS A 409 24.06 20.84 15.66
N VAL A 410 24.33 21.16 14.40
CA VAL A 410 25.09 22.35 13.99
C VAL A 410 24.32 23.62 14.38
N THR A 411 25.00 24.50 15.12
CA THR A 411 24.55 25.85 15.52
C THR A 411 24.27 26.73 14.27
N PRO A 412 23.32 27.68 14.30
CA PRO A 412 22.96 28.44 13.10
C PRO A 412 24.09 29.40 12.74
N VAL A 413 24.69 29.22 11.56
CA VAL A 413 25.55 30.23 10.93
C VAL A 413 24.64 31.21 10.21
N GLN A 414 24.38 32.36 10.83
CA GLN A 414 23.74 33.49 10.16
C GLN A 414 24.75 34.12 9.18
N HIS A 415 24.28 34.50 7.99
CA HIS A 415 24.99 35.19 6.88
C HIS A 415 25.81 34.35 5.88
N ARG A 416 25.24 33.31 5.27
CA ARG A 416 25.87 32.58 4.13
C ARG A 416 25.01 32.41 2.86
N LEU A 417 23.80 32.97 2.81
CA LEU A 417 22.91 32.87 1.65
C LEU A 417 22.87 34.16 0.80
N ASP A 418 23.53 35.22 1.27
CA ASP A 418 23.54 36.53 0.63
C ASP A 418 24.36 36.48 -0.68
N GLY A 419 23.75 36.92 -1.79
CA GLY A 419 24.33 36.88 -3.14
C GLY A 419 24.34 35.51 -3.83
N LEU A 420 23.71 34.49 -3.24
CA LEU A 420 23.65 33.14 -3.84
C LEU A 420 22.67 33.12 -5.02
N ARG A 421 23.11 32.74 -6.23
CA ARG A 421 22.22 32.63 -7.39
C ARG A 421 21.51 31.28 -7.39
N VAL A 422 20.18 31.29 -7.38
CA VAL A 422 19.35 30.09 -7.32
C VAL A 422 18.48 30.01 -8.57
N CYS A 423 18.63 28.94 -9.35
CA CYS A 423 17.71 28.58 -10.40
C CYS A 423 16.53 27.83 -9.79
N LEU A 424 15.33 28.40 -9.84
CA LEU A 424 14.10 27.82 -9.29
C LEU A 424 13.16 27.41 -10.43
N VAL A 425 12.81 26.13 -10.48
CA VAL A 425 11.90 25.54 -11.48
C VAL A 425 10.66 24.99 -10.78
N GLU A 426 9.49 25.56 -11.04
CA GLU A 426 8.20 25.15 -10.45
C GLU A 426 7.06 25.53 -11.40
N ASP A 427 6.16 24.60 -11.68
CA ASP A 427 5.04 24.78 -12.62
C ASP A 427 3.86 25.55 -12.01
N ASP A 428 3.65 25.46 -10.69
CA ASP A 428 2.66 26.24 -9.97
C ASP A 428 3.15 27.68 -9.72
N ALA A 429 2.51 28.65 -10.38
CA ALA A 429 2.87 30.06 -10.28
C ALA A 429 2.84 30.63 -8.85
N ASN A 430 1.94 30.13 -7.98
CA ASN A 430 1.84 30.60 -6.60
C ASN A 430 2.96 30.01 -5.73
N VAL A 431 3.33 28.76 -5.96
CA VAL A 431 4.48 28.12 -5.28
C VAL A 431 5.79 28.73 -5.77
N LEU A 432 5.92 28.98 -7.07
CA LEU A 432 7.08 29.64 -7.69
C LEU A 432 7.29 31.03 -7.07
N MET A 433 6.24 31.87 -7.04
CA MET A 433 6.29 33.21 -6.46
C MET A 433 6.62 33.19 -4.97
N ALA A 434 5.96 32.31 -4.19
CA ALA A 434 6.18 32.26 -2.75
C ALA A 434 7.58 31.75 -2.39
N THR A 435 8.11 30.79 -3.15
CA THR A 435 9.47 30.27 -2.97
C THR A 435 10.52 31.31 -3.38
N SER A 436 10.32 32.02 -4.49
CA SER A 436 11.20 33.12 -4.92
C SER A 436 11.28 34.21 -3.86
N ALA A 437 10.13 34.69 -3.39
CA ALA A 437 10.06 35.74 -2.37
C ALA A 437 10.75 35.33 -1.06
N LEU A 438 10.65 34.05 -0.66
CA LEU A 438 11.33 33.53 0.53
C LEU A 438 12.85 33.51 0.36
N LEU A 439 13.34 33.10 -0.81
CA LEU A 439 14.76 33.01 -1.13
C LEU A 439 15.40 34.41 -1.27
N GLU A 440 14.74 35.32 -2.00
CA GLU A 440 15.16 36.72 -2.13
C GLU A 440 15.27 37.39 -0.76
N LYS A 441 14.32 37.11 0.14
CA LYS A 441 14.35 37.59 1.51
C LYS A 441 15.53 37.07 2.33
N TRP A 442 16.09 35.90 1.98
CA TRP A 442 17.32 35.39 2.59
C TRP A 442 18.60 35.94 1.95
N GLY A 443 18.47 36.82 0.95
CA GLY A 443 19.58 37.46 0.24
C GLY A 443 19.98 36.74 -1.06
N CYS A 444 19.24 35.72 -1.49
CA CYS A 444 19.54 35.02 -2.75
C CYS A 444 19.11 35.84 -3.98
N GLU A 445 19.81 35.69 -5.10
CA GLU A 445 19.36 36.13 -6.42
C GLU A 445 18.62 34.96 -7.08
N VAL A 446 17.32 35.10 -7.37
CA VAL A 446 16.50 33.98 -7.86
C VAL A 446 16.19 34.15 -9.33
N GLU A 447 16.51 33.12 -10.12
CA GLU A 447 16.11 32.98 -11.52
C GLU A 447 14.96 31.97 -11.59
N THR A 448 13.75 32.44 -11.93
CA THR A 448 12.53 31.62 -11.90
C THR A 448 12.15 31.08 -13.28
N HIS A 449 11.77 29.80 -13.33
CA HIS A 449 11.32 29.11 -14.54
C HIS A 449 10.05 28.32 -14.26
N SER A 450 9.07 28.40 -15.16
CA SER A 450 7.78 27.70 -15.04
C SER A 450 7.74 26.36 -15.77
N ASP A 451 8.75 26.06 -16.60
CA ASP A 451 8.89 24.81 -17.32
C ASP A 451 10.36 24.34 -17.35
N GLY A 452 10.55 23.09 -17.78
CA GLY A 452 11.83 22.40 -17.77
C GLY A 452 12.48 22.17 -19.13
N GLU A 453 11.85 22.61 -20.22
CA GLU A 453 12.24 22.23 -21.59
C GLU A 453 13.30 23.19 -22.14
N GLY A 454 14.50 22.69 -22.48
CA GLY A 454 15.58 23.51 -23.03
C GLY A 454 16.19 24.50 -22.02
N LEU A 455 16.02 24.23 -20.72
CA LEU A 455 16.40 25.11 -19.64
C LEU A 455 17.91 25.36 -19.61
N THR A 456 18.30 26.64 -19.59
CA THR A 456 19.67 27.07 -19.37
C THR A 456 19.73 28.02 -18.18
N SER A 457 20.74 27.88 -17.30
CA SER A 457 20.89 28.75 -16.14
C SER A 457 22.32 28.86 -15.65
N ASP A 458 22.70 30.07 -15.24
CA ASP A 458 23.98 30.39 -14.59
C ASP A 458 23.96 30.32 -13.06
N GLY A 459 22.83 29.85 -12.47
CA GLY A 459 22.65 29.68 -11.04
C GLY A 459 23.72 28.80 -10.37
N ASP A 460 24.02 29.11 -9.11
CA ASP A 460 24.98 28.37 -8.28
C ASP A 460 24.34 27.12 -7.65
N ILE A 461 23.01 27.14 -7.45
CA ILE A 461 22.18 26.00 -7.00
C ILE A 461 20.92 25.90 -7.85
N VAL A 462 20.48 24.67 -8.14
CA VAL A 462 19.18 24.39 -8.79
C VAL A 462 18.18 23.86 -7.77
N ILE A 463 16.99 24.45 -7.70
CA ILE A 463 15.83 23.95 -6.96
C ILE A 463 14.75 23.64 -7.99
N ALA A 464 14.30 22.39 -8.08
CA ALA A 464 13.27 22.00 -9.03
C ALA A 464 12.14 21.24 -8.32
N ASP A 465 10.88 21.48 -8.70
CA ASP A 465 9.82 20.55 -8.40
C ASP A 465 10.03 19.23 -9.15
N PHE A 466 9.68 18.12 -8.53
CA PHE A 466 9.80 16.81 -9.18
C PHE A 466 8.81 16.67 -10.34
N ASP A 467 7.59 17.19 -10.17
CA ASP A 467 6.45 17.00 -11.07
C ASP A 467 6.15 18.27 -11.88
N LEU A 468 6.97 18.59 -12.88
CA LEU A 468 6.82 19.79 -13.73
C LEU A 468 5.81 19.58 -14.89
N GLY A 469 4.66 18.99 -14.60
CA GLY A 469 3.63 18.66 -15.60
C GLY A 469 3.96 17.43 -16.48
N THR A 470 3.50 17.42 -17.73
CA THR A 470 3.44 16.20 -18.57
C THR A 470 4.67 15.93 -19.44
N LYS A 471 5.65 16.84 -19.50
CA LYS A 471 6.72 16.79 -20.51
C LYS A 471 8.11 16.46 -19.99
N VAL A 472 8.50 16.97 -18.82
CA VAL A 472 9.86 16.83 -18.26
C VAL A 472 9.77 16.77 -16.73
N SER A 473 10.58 15.94 -16.08
CA SER A 473 10.71 15.87 -14.63
C SER A 473 11.77 16.84 -14.09
N GLY A 474 11.67 17.25 -12.82
CA GLY A 474 12.69 18.11 -12.19
C GLY A 474 14.09 17.51 -12.21
N ALA A 475 14.20 16.17 -12.19
CA ALA A 475 15.46 15.47 -12.30
C ALA A 475 16.10 15.61 -13.69
N GLU A 476 15.30 15.59 -14.74
CA GLU A 476 15.75 15.80 -16.13
C GLU A 476 16.19 17.26 -16.34
N CYS A 477 15.50 18.22 -15.71
CA CYS A 477 15.91 19.63 -15.72
C CYS A 477 17.30 19.82 -15.09
N ILE A 478 17.51 19.22 -13.91
CA ILE A 478 18.81 19.24 -13.23
C ILE A 478 19.90 18.59 -14.09
N ALA A 479 19.59 17.48 -14.77
CA ALA A 479 20.52 16.82 -15.68
C ALA A 479 20.91 17.72 -16.86
N ALA A 480 19.94 18.39 -17.49
CA ALA A 480 20.16 19.31 -18.60
C ALA A 480 21.06 20.50 -18.20
N ILE A 481 20.79 21.13 -17.04
CA ILE A 481 21.63 22.23 -16.53
C ILE A 481 23.05 21.74 -16.25
N ARG A 482 23.23 20.54 -15.69
CA ARG A 482 24.57 19.98 -15.41
C ARG A 482 25.35 19.67 -16.69
N GLU A 483 24.67 19.17 -17.72
CA GLU A 483 25.26 18.95 -19.04
C GLU A 483 25.70 20.27 -19.67
N GLN A 484 24.82 21.29 -19.66
CA GLN A 484 25.12 22.62 -20.17
C GLN A 484 26.30 23.27 -19.43
N ARG A 485 26.35 23.18 -18.10
CA ARG A 485 27.38 23.82 -17.28
C ARG A 485 28.70 23.06 -17.27
N GLY A 486 28.71 21.78 -17.65
CA GLY A 486 29.90 20.93 -17.64
C GLY A 486 30.41 20.56 -16.25
N TRP A 487 29.63 20.79 -15.19
CA TRP A 487 29.95 20.40 -13.81
C TRP A 487 28.71 20.01 -13.01
N GLN A 488 28.91 19.30 -11.90
CA GLN A 488 27.83 18.79 -11.04
C GLN A 488 27.29 19.90 -10.13
N VAL A 489 26.48 20.81 -10.70
CA VAL A 489 25.78 21.87 -9.96
C VAL A 489 24.99 21.25 -8.79
N PRO A 490 25.14 21.75 -7.55
CA PRO A 490 24.34 21.31 -6.41
C PRO A 490 22.86 21.53 -6.69
N ALA A 491 22.05 20.52 -6.40
CA ALA A 491 20.64 20.56 -6.71
C ALA A 491 19.77 20.02 -5.57
N LEU A 492 18.56 20.58 -5.49
CA LEU A 492 17.51 20.21 -4.57
C LEU A 492 16.23 19.93 -5.36
N VAL A 493 15.65 18.76 -5.15
CA VAL A 493 14.31 18.44 -5.62
C VAL A 493 13.31 18.65 -4.49
N ILE A 494 12.28 19.44 -4.76
CA ILE A 494 11.09 19.53 -3.91
C ILE A 494 10.06 18.57 -4.52
N THR A 495 9.34 17.80 -3.71
CA THR A 495 8.41 16.81 -4.25
C THR A 495 7.18 16.61 -3.38
N GLY A 496 6.03 16.39 -4.01
CA GLY A 496 4.83 15.88 -3.35
C GLY A 496 4.86 14.36 -3.10
N HIS A 497 5.79 13.64 -3.70
CA HIS A 497 5.87 12.19 -3.63
C HIS A 497 6.75 11.73 -2.45
N GLU A 498 6.73 10.43 -2.15
CA GLU A 498 7.61 9.84 -1.12
C GLU A 498 9.08 10.08 -1.46
N ILE A 499 9.77 10.80 -0.56
CA ILE A 499 11.16 11.24 -0.73
C ILE A 499 12.08 10.08 -1.09
N GLU A 500 11.90 8.90 -0.50
CA GLU A 500 12.83 7.79 -0.71
C GLU A 500 12.61 6.98 -1.98
N ARG A 501 11.41 6.97 -2.55
CA ARG A 501 11.21 6.44 -3.91
C ARG A 501 11.97 7.31 -4.92
N ILE A 502 11.96 8.62 -4.69
CA ILE A 502 12.72 9.58 -5.49
C ILE A 502 14.22 9.45 -5.21
N ARG A 503 14.66 9.33 -3.94
CA ARG A 503 16.08 9.10 -3.63
C ARG A 503 16.61 7.79 -4.21
N GLN A 504 15.80 6.74 -4.31
CA GLN A 504 16.20 5.49 -4.98
C GLN A 504 16.39 5.68 -6.49
N SER A 505 15.48 6.42 -7.15
CA SER A 505 15.63 6.79 -8.56
C SER A 505 16.78 7.77 -8.81
N LEU A 506 17.12 8.59 -7.81
CA LEU A 506 18.16 9.64 -7.89
C LEU A 506 19.47 9.27 -7.17
N HIS A 507 19.63 8.02 -6.72
CA HIS A 507 20.71 7.62 -5.82
C HIS A 507 22.11 7.78 -6.43
N SER A 508 22.20 7.86 -7.76
CA SER A 508 23.43 8.10 -8.53
C SER A 508 23.73 9.58 -8.78
N LEU A 509 22.81 10.50 -8.49
CA LEU A 509 22.87 11.88 -9.00
C LEU A 509 23.28 12.95 -7.96
N ASN A 510 23.56 12.60 -6.70
CA ASN A 510 23.95 13.57 -5.66
C ASN A 510 23.00 14.79 -5.58
N ILE A 511 21.69 14.52 -5.51
CA ILE A 511 20.61 15.51 -5.44
C ILE A 511 19.96 15.44 -4.04
N SER A 512 19.80 16.58 -3.38
CA SER A 512 19.06 16.69 -2.12
C SER A 512 17.55 16.64 -2.39
N VAL A 513 16.73 16.13 -1.46
CA VAL A 513 15.27 15.99 -1.66
C VAL A 513 14.49 16.45 -0.43
N LEU A 514 13.45 17.28 -0.63
CA LEU A 514 12.51 17.75 0.38
C LEU A 514 11.05 17.47 -0.01
N ALA A 515 10.20 17.16 0.97
CA ALA A 515 8.77 16.91 0.74
C ALA A 515 7.91 18.18 0.88
N LYS A 516 6.91 18.33 0.00
CA LYS A 516 5.85 19.35 0.08
C LYS A 516 4.81 19.00 1.18
N PRO A 517 4.19 19.99 1.83
CA PRO A 517 4.65 21.37 1.99
C PRO A 517 6.01 21.45 2.70
N VAL A 518 6.90 22.25 2.11
CA VAL A 518 8.24 22.49 2.62
C VAL A 518 8.17 23.53 3.73
N ARG A 519 8.86 23.27 4.85
CA ARG A 519 8.99 24.28 5.91
C ARG A 519 10.20 25.18 5.63
N PRO A 520 10.08 26.51 5.75
CA PRO A 520 11.19 27.43 5.53
C PRO A 520 12.49 27.09 6.29
N PRO A 521 12.45 26.68 7.58
CA PRO A 521 13.67 26.29 8.29
C PRO A 521 14.35 25.05 7.69
N GLU A 522 13.57 24.10 7.15
CA GLU A 522 14.08 22.87 6.53
C GLU A 522 14.73 23.19 5.19
N LEU A 523 14.07 24.00 4.35
CA LEU A 523 14.63 24.51 3.10
C LEU A 523 15.95 25.24 3.33
N ARG A 524 15.97 26.16 4.30
CA ARG A 524 17.15 26.93 4.66
C ARG A 524 18.32 26.04 5.12
N ALA A 525 18.04 25.04 5.93
CA ALA A 525 19.07 24.11 6.42
C ALA A 525 19.71 23.32 5.27
N VAL A 526 18.90 22.84 4.32
CA VAL A 526 19.40 22.10 3.15
C VAL A 526 20.22 23.01 2.23
N LEU A 527 19.79 24.24 1.99
CA LEU A 527 20.54 25.20 1.18
C LEU A 527 21.91 25.53 1.81
N LEU A 528 21.96 25.76 3.12
CA LEU A 528 23.22 25.99 3.83
C LEU A 528 24.17 24.79 3.73
N GLU A 529 23.65 23.57 3.71
CA GLU A 529 24.44 22.36 3.52
C GLU A 529 24.97 22.24 2.07
N LEU A 530 24.17 22.59 1.07
CA LEU A 530 24.59 22.63 -0.33
C LEU A 530 25.71 23.67 -0.54
N VAL A 531 25.57 24.87 0.02
CA VAL A 531 26.60 25.92 -0.03
C VAL A 531 27.91 25.45 0.61
N LYS A 532 27.87 24.80 1.78
CA LYS A 532 29.08 24.24 2.41
C LYS A 532 29.80 23.21 1.53
N ARG A 533 29.07 22.43 0.74
CA ARG A 533 29.65 21.43 -0.17
C ARG A 533 30.33 22.08 -1.38
N MET A 534 29.81 23.21 -1.86
CA MET A 534 30.45 24.00 -2.91
C MET A 534 31.81 24.53 -2.45
N ASP A 535 31.86 25.16 -1.27
CA ASP A 535 33.10 25.73 -0.71
C ASP A 535 34.21 24.69 -0.59
N ARG A 536 33.89 23.48 -0.11
CA ARG A 536 34.88 22.41 0.07
C ARG A 536 35.52 21.95 -1.25
N LYS A 537 34.75 21.87 -2.34
CA LYS A 537 35.27 21.48 -3.65
C LYS A 537 36.14 22.58 -4.29
N GLY A 538 35.83 23.86 -4.04
CA GLY A 538 36.66 24.98 -4.50
C GLY A 538 38.04 25.01 -3.85
N VAL A 539 38.13 24.62 -2.57
CA VAL A 539 39.41 24.55 -1.83
C VAL A 539 40.28 23.37 -2.31
N ASP A 540 39.70 22.21 -2.61
CA ASP A 540 40.46 21.06 -3.14
C ASP A 540 41.03 21.32 -4.56
N SER A 541 40.36 22.13 -5.39
CA SER A 541 40.90 22.54 -6.70
C SER A 541 42.01 23.59 -6.63
N ALA A 542 42.06 24.40 -5.56
CA ALA A 542 43.08 25.45 -5.41
C ALA A 542 44.43 24.92 -4.92
N HIS A 543 44.48 23.73 -4.31
CA HIS A 543 45.70 23.10 -3.81
C HIS A 543 46.48 22.29 -4.87
N LEU A 544 46.06 22.31 -6.14
CA LEU A 544 46.68 21.56 -7.24
C LEU A 544 47.57 22.38 -8.19
N ASN A 545 47.73 23.69 -7.98
CA ASN A 545 48.71 24.49 -8.72
C ASN A 545 49.66 25.23 -7.78
N PRO A 546 50.93 24.79 -7.61
CA PRO A 546 51.95 25.65 -7.05
C PRO A 546 52.30 26.76 -8.08
N PRO A 547 52.66 27.97 -7.63
CA PRO A 547 53.09 29.02 -8.54
C PRO A 547 54.37 28.58 -9.26
N SER A 548 54.32 28.54 -10.59
CA SER A 548 55.50 28.41 -11.44
C SER A 548 56.41 29.60 -11.20
N ARG A 549 57.58 29.36 -10.61
CA ARG A 549 58.74 30.26 -10.71
C ARG A 549 59.43 30.05 -12.05
#